data_AF-A0A0L7LGB7-F1
#
_entry.id   AF-A0A0L7LGB7-F1
#
_cell.length_a   1.000
_cell.length_b   1.000
_cell.length_c   1.000
_cell.angle_alpha   90.00
_cell.angle_beta   90.00
_cell.angle_gamma   90.00
#
_symmetry.space_group_name_H-M   'P 1'
#
loop_
_entity.id
_entity.type
_entity.pdbx_description
1 polymer ?
#
loop_
_entity_poly.entity_id
_entity_poly.type
_entity_poly.pdbx_seq_one_letter_code
_entity_poly.pdbx_strand_id
1 'polypeptide(L)' 'MHPGVREASVVGQPDQVYGELPTAFIVPPYMQLKGGVKFIEELPKNPRGKILRQPLKDMLKEL' A
#
# COMPACT_ATOMS: atom_id res chain seq x y z
N MET A 1 1.18 -23.17 7.81
CA MET A 1 1.14 -21.74 7.46
C MET A 1 2.55 -21.29 7.10
N HIS A 2 2.73 -20.54 6.01
CA HIS A 2 4.05 -20.07 5.57
C HIS A 2 4.36 -18.71 6.23
N PRO A 3 5.56 -18.51 6.83
CA PRO A 3 5.87 -17.29 7.60
C PRO A 3 5.86 -16.01 6.74
N GLY A 4 6.07 -16.12 5.43
CA GLY A 4 6.02 -14.99 4.49
C GLY A 4 4.62 -14.64 3.98
N VAL A 5 3.56 -15.37 4.37
CA VAL A 5 2.20 -15.20 3.82
C VAL A 5 1.24 -14.89 4.96
N ARG A 6 0.68 -13.68 4.95
CA ARG A 6 -0.43 -13.31 5.85
C ARG A 6 -1.77 -13.66 5.24
N GLU A 7 -1.97 -13.22 4.00
CA GLU A 7 -3.17 -13.48 3.21
C GLU A 7 -2.75 -13.83 1.78
N ALA A 8 -3.57 -14.63 1.11
CA ALA A 8 -3.36 -14.99 -0.28
C ALA A 8 -4.71 -15.13 -1.01
N SER A 9 -4.71 -14.79 -2.30
CA SER A 9 -5.80 -15.05 -3.24
C SER A 9 -5.22 -15.55 -4.56
N VAL A 10 -5.94 -16.43 -5.26
CA VAL A 10 -5.50 -16.99 -6.55
C VAL A 10 -6.58 -16.73 -7.59
N VAL A 11 -6.17 -16.26 -8.77
CA VAL A 11 -7.06 -16.05 -9.92
C VAL A 11 -6.49 -16.74 -11.16
N GLY A 12 -7.33 -17.04 -12.14
CA GLY A 12 -6.91 -17.46 -13.47
C GLY A 12 -6.51 -16.24 -14.32
N GLN A 13 -5.29 -16.22 -14.85
CA GLN A 13 -4.88 -15.33 -15.91
C GLN A 13 -5.15 -16.01 -17.25
N PRO A 14 -5.93 -15.41 -18.18
CA PRO A 14 -6.14 -15.99 -19.49
C PRO A 14 -4.82 -16.22 -20.24
N ASP A 15 -4.64 -17.40 -20.80
CA ASP A 15 -3.45 -17.80 -21.56
C ASP A 15 -3.84 -18.51 -22.86
N GLN A 16 -3.09 -18.26 -23.93
CA GLN A 16 -3.42 -18.73 -25.28
C GLN A 16 -3.23 -20.25 -25.48
N VAL A 17 -2.35 -20.88 -24.69
CA VAL A 17 -2.02 -22.29 -24.81
C VAL A 17 -2.76 -23.13 -23.77
N TYR A 18 -2.84 -22.63 -22.54
CA TYR A 18 -3.35 -23.38 -21.39
C TYR A 18 -4.77 -22.98 -20.97
N GLY A 19 -5.38 -21.98 -21.63
CA GLY A 19 -6.67 -21.43 -21.26
C GLY A 19 -6.55 -20.47 -20.07
N GLU A 20 -6.14 -20.99 -18.90
CA GLU A 20 -5.89 -20.18 -17.69
C GLU A 20 -4.62 -20.62 -16.95
N LEU A 21 -3.81 -19.64 -16.54
CA LEU A 21 -2.66 -19.82 -15.65
C LEU A 21 -2.98 -19.32 -14.23
N PRO A 22 -2.70 -20.12 -13.18
CA PRO A 22 -2.94 -19.68 -11.81
C PRO A 22 -1.96 -18.56 -11.42
N THR A 23 -2.50 -17.40 -11.06
CA THR A 23 -1.73 -16.26 -10.55
C THR A 23 -2.11 -16.00 -9.10
N ALA A 24 -1.11 -15.98 -8.21
CA ALA A 24 -1.31 -15.74 -6.79
C ALA A 24 -0.99 -14.29 -6.40
N PHE A 25 -1.90 -13.66 -5.67
CA PHE A 25 -1.67 -12.41 -4.95
C PHE A 25 -1.36 -12.73 -3.49
N ILE A 26 -0.21 -12.30 -3.01
CA ILE A 26 0.26 -12.60 -1.65
C ILE A 26 0.44 -11.28 -0.89
N VAL A 27 -0.16 -11.20 0.30
CA VAL A 27 0.09 -10.12 1.26
C VAL A 27 1.15 -10.59 2.25
N PRO A 28 2.39 -10.09 2.18
CA PRO A 28 3.40 -10.42 3.16
C PRO A 28 3.16 -9.66 4.48
N PRO A 29 3.56 -10.23 5.63
CA PRO A 29 3.30 -9.60 6.92
C PRO A 29 4.06 -8.29 7.16
N TYR A 30 5.14 -8.03 6.42
CA TYR A 30 6.03 -6.89 6.61
C TYR A 30 5.74 -5.67 5.70
N MET A 31 4.93 -5.83 4.65
CA MET A 31 4.69 -4.79 3.63
C MET A 31 3.37 -4.06 3.88
N GLN A 32 3.11 -3.71 5.14
CA GLN A 32 1.89 -3.02 5.55
C GLN A 32 2.24 -1.72 6.29
N LEU A 33 1.63 -0.62 5.85
CA LEU A 33 1.73 0.66 6.53
C LEU A 33 0.87 0.63 7.80
N LYS A 34 1.51 0.35 8.94
CA LYS A 34 0.81 0.33 10.25
C LYS A 34 0.12 1.66 10.58
N GLY A 35 0.64 2.78 10.07
CA GLY A 35 0.09 4.12 10.26
C GLY A 35 -1.05 4.48 9.29
N GLY A 36 -1.48 3.56 8.43
CA GLY A 36 -2.50 3.81 7.41
C GLY A 36 -2.01 4.68 6.26
N VAL A 37 -2.95 5.06 5.40
CA VAL A 37 -2.75 5.99 4.27
C VAL A 37 -3.81 7.07 4.36
N LYS A 38 -3.39 8.34 4.31
CA LYS A 38 -4.30 9.49 4.27
C LYS A 38 -4.10 10.21 2.93
N PHE A 39 -5.18 10.30 2.16
CA PHE A 39 -5.19 11.10 0.94
C PHE A 39 -5.41 12.56 1.33
N ILE A 40 -4.57 13.45 0.80
CA ILE A 40 -4.64 14.90 0.98
C ILE A 40 -4.53 15.54 -0.40
N GLU A 41 -5.14 16.69 -0.58
CA GLU A 41 -5.16 17.39 -1.87
C GLU A 41 -3.77 17.93 -2.25
N GLU A 42 -3.02 18.44 -1.26
CA GLU A 42 -1.68 18.97 -1.47
C GLU A 42 -0.74 18.68 -0.28
N LEU A 43 0.54 18.44 -0.58
CA LEU A 43 1.58 18.31 0.43
C LEU A 43 2.02 19.69 0.93
N PRO A 44 2.01 19.95 2.26
CA PRO A 44 2.48 21.21 2.81
C PRO A 44 3.98 21.35 2.54
N LYS A 45 4.35 22.37 1.76
CA LYS A 45 5.74 22.66 1.38
C LYS A 45 6.12 24.09 1.79
N ASN A 46 7.39 24.31 2.09
CA ASN A 46 7.91 25.66 2.26
C ASN A 46 8.17 26.33 0.89
N PRO A 47 8.47 27.64 0.83
CA PRO A 47 8.76 28.34 -0.42
C PRO A 47 9.94 27.77 -1.23
N ARG A 48 10.78 26.91 -0.63
CA ARG A 48 11.91 26.23 -1.29
C ARG A 48 11.57 24.79 -1.70
N GLY A 49 10.30 24.38 -1.58
CA GLY A 49 9.80 23.07 -1.95
C GLY A 49 10.02 21.94 -0.94
N LYS A 50 10.62 22.20 0.23
CA LYS A 50 10.79 21.18 1.27
C LYS A 50 9.45 20.87 1.94
N ILE A 51 9.15 19.59 2.13
CA ILE A 51 7.95 19.12 2.83
C ILE A 51 8.03 19.49 4.32
N LEU A 52 6.97 20.10 4.83
CA LEU A 52 6.83 20.47 6.23
C LEU A 52 6.18 19.31 7.00
N ARG A 53 6.92 18.74 7.96
CA ARG A 53 6.45 17.61 8.77
C ARG A 53 5.49 18.01 9.89
N GLN A 54 5.57 19.25 10.39
CA GLN A 54 4.76 19.69 11.51
C GLN A 54 3.26 19.73 11.17
N PRO A 55 2.82 20.35 10.07
CA PRO A 55 1.41 20.30 9.66
C PRO A 55 0.91 18.88 9.45
N LEU A 56 1.73 18.00 8.85
CA LEU A 56 1.39 16.58 8.67
C LEU A 56 1.16 15.85 9.99
N LYS A 57 1.91 16.18 11.05
CA LYS A 57 1.70 15.62 12.39
C LYS A 57 0.44 16.14 13.04
N ASP A 58 0.13 17.43 12.86
CA ASP A 58 -1.06 18.02 13.45
C ASP A 58 -2.34 17.49 12.76
N MET A 59 -2.29 17.29 11.43
CA MET A 59 -3.33 16.58 10.67
C MET A 59 -3.57 15.12 11.11
N LEU A 60 -2.60 14.49 11.80
CA LEU A 60 -2.76 13.15 12.38
C LEU A 60 -3.37 13.18 13.79
N LYS A 61 -3.28 14.30 14.51
CA LYS A 61 -3.82 14.46 15.87
C LYS A 61 -5.30 14.86 15.89
N GLU A 62 -5.79 15.47 14.81
CA GLU A 62 -7.20 15.87 14.64
C GLU A 62 -8.10 14.71 14.17
N LEU A 63 -7.59 13.48 14.19
CA LEU A 63 -8.32 12.23 13.99
C LEU A 63 -8.83 11.71 15.34
#